data_AF-A0AAX1UEU6-F1
#
_entry.id   AF-A0AAX1UEU6-F1
#
_cell.length_a   1.000
_cell.length_b   1.000
_cell.length_c   1.000
_cell.angle_alpha   90.00
_cell.angle_beta   90.00
_cell.angle_gamma   90.00
#
_symmetry.space_group_name_H-M   'P 1'
#
loop_
_entity.id
_entity.type
_entity.pdbx_description
1 polymer ?
#
loop_
_entity_poly.entity_id
_entity_poly.type
_entity_poly.pdbx_seq_one_letter_code
_entity_poly.pdbx_strand_id
1 'polypeptide(L)' 'MDLKEKIEQRFDNLEKALIAGNHLTVEGAADVAGLISQISKFASILTDEQMDYINAAKFAVSDNQKWK' A
#
# COMPACT_ATOMS: atom_id res chain seq x y z
N MET A 1 6.70 -20.10 3.25
CA MET A 1 6.36 -18.69 3.06
C MET A 1 7.09 -17.89 4.10
N ASP A 2 8.21 -17.33 3.66
CA ASP A 2 9.03 -16.42 4.42
C ASP A 2 8.30 -15.09 4.64
N LEU A 3 8.70 -14.38 5.69
CA LEU A 3 8.09 -13.09 6.02
C LEU A 3 8.23 -12.08 4.87
N LYS A 4 9.34 -12.15 4.14
CA LYS A 4 9.63 -11.34 2.96
C LYS A 4 8.62 -11.58 1.83
N GLU A 5 8.39 -12.84 1.47
CA GLU A 5 7.41 -13.18 0.42
C GLU A 5 6.01 -12.67 0.77
N LYS A 6 5.61 -12.73 2.05
CA LYS A 6 4.32 -12.18 2.49
C LYS A 6 4.23 -10.67 2.37
N ILE A 7 5.34 -9.95 2.59
CA ILE A 7 5.39 -8.49 2.44
C ILE A 7 5.34 -8.13 0.97
N GLU A 8 6.09 -8.81 0.11
CA GLU A 8 6.05 -8.61 -1.34
C GLU A 8 4.64 -8.83 -1.89
N GLN A 9 3.97 -9.92 -1.50
CA GLN A 9 2.57 -10.15 -1.89
C GLN A 9 1.62 -9.03 -1.45
N ARG A 10 1.88 -8.38 -0.31
CA ARG A 10 1.07 -7.24 0.15
C ARG A 10 1.35 -5.99 -0.65
N PHE A 11 2.60 -5.75 -1.03
CA PHE A 11 2.97 -4.68 -1.95
C PHE A 11 2.34 -4.89 -3.33
N ASP A 12 2.40 -6.10 -3.88
CA ASP A 12 1.71 -6.46 -5.13
C ASP A 12 0.21 -6.17 -5.06
N ASN A 13 -0.43 -6.53 -3.95
CA ASN A 13 -1.86 -6.27 -3.75
C ASN A 13 -2.15 -4.77 -3.61
N LEU A 14 -1.29 -4.05 -2.87
CA LEU A 14 -1.38 -2.60 -2.72
C LEU A 14 -1.27 -1.89 -4.07
N GLU A 15 -0.27 -2.28 -4.88
CA GLU A 15 -0.05 -1.74 -6.20
C GLU A 15 -1.24 -1.98 -7.12
N LYS A 16 -1.73 -3.23 -7.18
CA LYS A 16 -2.92 -3.57 -7.98
C LYS A 16 -4.14 -2.76 -7.55
N ALA A 17 -4.34 -2.58 -6.25
CA ALA A 17 -5.46 -1.80 -5.73
C ALA A 17 -5.34 -0.30 -6.08
N LEU A 18 -4.14 0.26 -6.00
CA LEU A 18 -3.87 1.66 -6.40
C LEU A 18 -4.06 1.87 -7.90
N ILE A 19 -3.52 0.99 -8.74
CA ILE A 19 -3.65 1.04 -10.20
C ILE A 19 -5.11 0.85 -10.63
N ALA A 20 -5.84 -0.07 -9.99
CA ALA A 20 -7.27 -0.26 -10.22
C ALA A 20 -8.12 0.94 -9.77
N GLY A 21 -7.55 1.85 -8.97
CA GLY A 21 -8.25 2.99 -8.41
C GLY A 21 -9.19 2.62 -7.26
N ASN A 22 -8.95 1.48 -6.59
CA ASN A 22 -9.77 1.04 -5.46
C ASN A 22 -9.75 2.06 -4.32
N HIS A 23 -8.63 2.74 -4.11
CA HIS A 23 -8.50 3.81 -3.12
C HIS A 23 -9.33 5.06 -3.42
N LEU A 24 -9.85 5.21 -4.64
CA LEU A 24 -10.79 6.28 -5.00
C LEU A 24 -12.22 5.98 -4.56
N THR A 25 -12.50 4.73 -4.20
CA THR A 25 -13.82 4.30 -3.71
C THR A 25 -13.84 4.28 -2.18
N VAL A 26 -15.00 4.56 -1.58
CA VAL A 26 -15.15 4.60 -0.11
C VAL A 26 -14.79 3.27 0.54
N GLU A 27 -15.21 2.16 -0.07
CA GLU A 27 -14.95 0.80 0.45
C GLU A 27 -13.50 0.36 0.19
N GLY A 28 -12.97 0.63 -1.00
CA GLY A 28 -11.59 0.25 -1.35
C GLY A 28 -10.52 1.11 -0.67
N ALA A 29 -10.83 2.37 -0.31
CA ALA A 29 -9.91 3.20 0.48
C ALA A 29 -9.61 2.59 1.86
N ALA A 30 -10.60 1.98 2.51
CA ALA A 30 -10.41 1.28 3.77
C ALA A 30 -9.55 0.02 3.61
N ASP A 31 -9.74 -0.73 2.53
CA ASP A 31 -8.94 -1.92 2.20
C ASP A 31 -7.47 -1.55 1.93
N VAL A 32 -7.23 -0.53 1.09
CA VAL A 32 -5.90 0.00 0.78
C VAL A 32 -5.22 0.58 2.02
N ALA A 33 -5.94 1.34 2.85
CA ALA A 33 -5.40 1.82 4.12
C ALA A 33 -5.06 0.68 5.08
N GLY A 34 -5.85 -0.40 5.07
CA GLY A 34 -5.57 -1.65 5.79
C GLY A 34 -4.26 -2.30 5.33
N LEU A 35 -4.05 -2.43 4.01
CA LEU A 35 -2.81 -2.94 3.43
C LEU A 35 -1.61 -2.08 3.80
N ILE A 36 -1.71 -0.75 3.67
CA ILE A 36 -0.66 0.19 4.06
C ILE A 36 -0.29 0.02 5.54
N SER A 37 -1.28 -0.03 6.43
CA SER A 37 -1.04 -0.22 7.86
C SER A 37 -0.39 -1.57 8.16
N GLN A 38 -0.81 -2.62 7.46
CA GLN A 38 -0.24 -3.95 7.57
C GLN A 38 1.22 -4.02 7.12
N ILE A 39 1.58 -3.33 6.04
CA ILE A 39 2.96 -3.29 5.53
C ILE A 39 3.83 -2.40 6.42
N SER A 40 3.29 -1.26 6.88
CA SER A 40 3.99 -0.32 7.78
C SER A 40 4.44 -0.96 9.10
N LYS A 41 3.75 -2.01 9.58
CA LYS A 41 4.19 -2.80 10.75
C LYS A 41 5.55 -3.47 10.57
N PHE A 42 5.98 -3.66 9.33
CA PHE A 42 7.28 -4.24 8.98
C PHE A 42 8.33 -3.18 8.63
N ALA A 43 8.10 -1.90 8.94
CA ALA A 43 9.01 -0.79 8.61
C ALA A 43 10.49 -1.07 8.94
N SER A 44 10.78 -1.78 10.03
CA SER A 44 12.17 -2.13 10.42
C SER A 44 12.93 -3.00 9.43
N ILE A 45 12.24 -3.67 8.51
CA ILE A 45 12.84 -4.54 7.48
C ILE A 45 12.54 -4.07 6.05
N LEU A 46 11.84 -2.94 5.90
CA LEU A 46 11.60 -2.31 4.61
C LEU A 46 12.81 -1.48 4.20
N THR A 47 13.06 -1.40 2.90
CA THR A 47 14.01 -0.46 2.34
C THR A 47 13.44 0.96 2.33
N ASP A 48 14.30 1.97 2.18
CA ASP A 48 13.86 3.36 2.02
C ASP A 48 12.90 3.53 0.83
N GLU A 49 13.15 2.85 -0.29
CA GLU A 49 12.26 2.86 -1.46
C GLU A 49 10.87 2.29 -1.15
N GLN A 50 10.81 1.20 -0.39
CA GLN A 50 9.55 0.60 0.04
C GLN A 50 8.79 1.49 1.01
N MET A 51 9.52 2.17 1.90
CA MET A 51 8.95 3.15 2.82
C MET A 51 8.40 4.37 2.07
N ASP A 52 9.12 4.87 1.07
CA ASP A 52 8.69 5.96 0.21
C ASP A 52 7.41 5.59 -0.55
N TYR A 53 7.36 4.38 -1.12
CA TYR A 53 6.17 3.86 -1.79
C TYR A 53 4.93 3.83 -0.88
N ILE A 54 5.07 3.37 0.36
CA ILE A 54 3.97 3.34 1.33
C ILE A 54 3.49 4.76 1.64
N ASN A 55 4.42 5.70 1.83
CA ASN A 55 4.08 7.10 2.09
C ASN A 55 3.35 7.73 0.90
N ALA A 56 3.80 7.47 -0.33
CA ALA A 56 3.13 7.90 -1.55
C ALA A 56 1.73 7.28 -1.68
N ALA A 57 1.59 5.98 -1.43
CA ALA A 57 0.30 5.29 -1.42
C ALA A 57 -0.66 5.89 -0.38
N LYS A 58 -0.15 6.17 0.82
CA LYS A 58 -0.91 6.82 1.90
C LYS A 58 -1.36 8.23 1.51
N PHE A 59 -0.49 8.98 0.83
CA PHE A 59 -0.83 10.29 0.28
C PHE A 59 -1.93 10.18 -0.78
N ALA A 60 -1.81 9.25 -1.72
CA ALA A 60 -2.81 9.02 -2.76
C ALA A 60 -4.19 8.64 -2.19
N VAL A 61 -4.24 7.81 -1.15
CA VAL A 61 -5.48 7.48 -0.44
C VAL A 61 -6.08 8.71 0.26
N SER A 62 -5.23 9.51 0.92
CA SER A 62 -5.68 10.67 1.71
C SER A 62 -6.16 11.83 0.83
N ASP A 63 -5.46 12.09 -0.28
CA ASP A 63 -5.76 13.16 -1.23
C ASP A 63 -6.77 12.71 -2.31
N ASN A 64 -7.20 11.44 -2.28
CA ASN A 64 -8.02 10.80 -3.31
C ASN A 64 -7.41 10.98 -4.72
N GLN A 65 -6.08 10.96 -4.80
CA GLN A 65 -5.37 11.13 -6.06
C GLN A 65 -5.30 9.83 -6.84
N LYS A 66 -5.60 9.90 -8.13
CA LYS A 66 -5.48 8.75 -9.02
C LYS A 66 -4.02 8.34 -9.17
N TRP A 67 -3.72 7.08 -8.89
CA TRP A 67 -2.40 6.49 -9.12
C TRP A 67 -2.14 6.39 -10.63
N LYS A 68 -1.04 6.94 -11.12
CA LYS A 68 -0.68 7.01 -12.54
C LYS A 68 0.81 6.86 -12.76
#